data_AF-A0A318UEF3-F1
#
_entry.id   AF-A0A318UEF3-F1
#
_cell.length_a   1.000
_cell.length_b   1.000
_cell.length_c   1.000
_cell.angle_alpha   90.00
_cell.angle_beta   90.00
_cell.angle_gamma   90.00
#
_symmetry.space_group_name_H-M   'P 1'
#
loop_
_entity.id
_entity.type
_entity.pdbx_description
1 polymer ?
#
loop_
_entity_poly.entity_id
_entity_poly.type
_entity_poly.pdbx_seq_one_letter_code
_entity_poly.pdbx_strand_id
1 'polypeptide(L)'
;MSIPQQGGGPIEDFAQLAEYLASGEKPKSDWRIGTEHEKFGYCKDALKPLPYDGPRSIRAMLEGLQQVFGWEPVLEGGNIIGLTRNGANVSLEPGGQLELSGAPLETLHQTCEEVNEHLTEVHRIADRIGAKFIGLGAAPEWSAEEMPMMPKGRYRLMNSYMDSVGTMGKTMMYRTCTVQVNLDFASEADMVKKMRVALALQPVATALFANSPFLDGKPNGMKSWRANIWQNLDPARTGMLPFFFEDGMGYERYVDYVLDVPMYFVYRDGQYINALGQSFRDFLKGELPALPGEKPTLSDWADHLTTVFPEARVKKYIEMRGADGGPWRRLCALPAFWVGLMYDQGALDAAWDLVKSWDAETRDGLRVSAAKHALQAEAGGVKMHDLAREVVAISKAGLAARKIPGAGGLIPDETYFLNALEESIDTGHVPADELLEKYHGAWKGDLSRIYGEYSY
;
A
#
# COMPACT_ATOMS: atom_id res chain seq x y z
N MET A 1 -1.92 0.37 -8.78
CA MET A 1 -1.47 -0.52 -9.90
C MET A 1 -0.35 0.09 -10.72
N SER A 2 0.60 -0.77 -11.11
CA SER A 2 1.82 -0.44 -11.87
C SER A 2 1.67 -0.56 -13.40
N ILE A 3 0.45 -0.84 -13.89
CA ILE A 3 0.07 -0.91 -15.31
C ILE A 3 -0.24 0.51 -15.82
N PRO A 4 0.31 0.93 -16.98
CA PRO A 4 0.02 2.24 -17.58
C PRO A 4 -1.47 2.47 -17.82
N GLN A 5 -1.93 3.68 -17.57
CA GLN A 5 -3.31 4.08 -17.84
C GLN A 5 -3.53 4.28 -19.36
N GLN A 6 -4.72 3.96 -19.84
CA GLN A 6 -5.08 4.09 -21.25
C GLN A 6 -6.29 5.00 -21.44
N GLY A 7 -6.31 5.73 -22.56
CA GLY A 7 -7.41 6.58 -22.97
C GLY A 7 -7.36 8.01 -22.40
N GLY A 8 -8.43 8.77 -22.65
CA GLY A 8 -8.48 10.19 -22.33
C GLY A 8 -7.83 11.07 -23.40
N GLY A 9 -8.47 12.19 -23.73
CA GLY A 9 -7.96 13.16 -24.70
C GLY A 9 -6.82 14.03 -24.16
N PRO A 10 -6.30 14.95 -25.00
CA PRO A 10 -5.37 15.98 -24.56
C PRO A 10 -5.97 16.82 -23.43
N ILE A 11 -5.12 17.30 -22.52
CA ILE A 11 -5.49 18.29 -21.51
C ILE A 11 -5.48 19.67 -22.18
N GLU A 12 -6.66 20.29 -22.23
CA GLU A 12 -6.92 21.59 -22.86
C GLU A 12 -6.92 22.73 -21.82
N ASP A 13 -7.32 22.44 -20.58
CA ASP A 13 -7.35 23.40 -19.48
C ASP A 13 -6.88 22.78 -18.15
N PHE A 14 -6.57 23.64 -17.18
CA PHE A 14 -6.09 23.22 -15.86
C PHE A 14 -7.20 22.58 -15.00
N ALA A 15 -8.45 23.00 -15.18
CA ALA A 15 -9.58 22.52 -14.38
C ALA A 15 -9.81 21.02 -14.61
N GLN A 16 -9.52 20.51 -15.82
CA GLN A 16 -9.57 19.09 -16.15
C GLN A 16 -8.73 18.20 -15.20
N LEU A 17 -7.65 18.73 -14.61
CA LEU A 17 -6.83 17.98 -13.64
C LEU A 17 -7.57 17.74 -12.32
N ALA A 18 -8.31 18.76 -11.85
CA ALA A 18 -9.15 18.68 -10.66
C ALA A 18 -10.45 17.90 -10.94
N GLU A 19 -11.08 18.14 -12.09
CA GLU A 19 -12.26 17.39 -12.56
C GLU A 19 -11.95 15.89 -12.70
N TYR A 20 -10.73 15.53 -13.10
CA TYR A 20 -10.30 14.13 -13.12
C TYR A 20 -10.39 13.48 -11.73
N LEU A 21 -9.99 14.17 -10.67
CA LEU A 21 -10.11 13.68 -9.29
C LEU A 21 -11.57 13.68 -8.84
N ALA A 22 -12.31 14.75 -9.10
CA ALA A 22 -13.73 14.89 -8.78
C ALA A 22 -14.59 13.83 -9.50
N SER A 23 -14.18 13.34 -10.66
CA SER A 23 -14.86 12.22 -11.34
C SER A 23 -14.80 10.88 -10.57
N GLY A 24 -14.05 10.83 -9.47
CA GLY A 24 -14.07 9.73 -8.51
C GLY A 24 -15.18 9.81 -7.47
N GLU A 25 -15.91 10.92 -7.39
CA GLU A 25 -17.02 11.08 -6.46
C GLU A 25 -18.14 10.07 -6.74
N LYS A 26 -18.61 9.42 -5.68
CA LYS A 26 -19.65 8.39 -5.76
C LYS A 26 -20.68 8.57 -4.64
N PRO A 27 -21.98 8.33 -4.90
CA PRO A 27 -22.95 8.22 -3.81
C PRO A 27 -22.57 7.05 -2.89
N LYS A 28 -22.94 7.15 -1.61
CA LYS A 28 -22.56 6.16 -0.59
C LYS A 28 -22.99 4.72 -0.91
N SER A 29 -24.07 4.52 -1.66
CA SER A 29 -24.52 3.20 -2.14
C SER A 29 -23.52 2.51 -3.06
N ASP A 30 -22.67 3.29 -3.72
CA ASP A 30 -21.76 2.84 -4.77
C ASP A 30 -20.32 2.77 -4.24
N TRP A 31 -20.11 3.09 -2.96
CA TRP A 31 -18.82 2.92 -2.31
C TRP A 31 -18.44 1.44 -2.26
N ARG A 32 -17.17 1.18 -2.53
CA ARG A 32 -16.56 -0.16 -2.54
C ARG A 32 -15.27 -0.17 -1.72
N ILE A 33 -14.73 -1.35 -1.50
CA ILE A 33 -13.54 -1.62 -0.71
C ILE A 33 -12.59 -2.37 -1.64
N GLY A 34 -11.54 -1.69 -2.11
CA GLY A 34 -10.43 -2.34 -2.80
C GLY A 34 -9.32 -2.65 -1.80
N THR A 35 -8.77 -3.86 -1.81
CA THR A 35 -7.65 -4.23 -0.92
C THR A 35 -6.47 -4.68 -1.76
N GLU A 36 -5.30 -4.10 -1.51
CA GLU A 36 -4.07 -4.50 -2.18
C GLU A 36 -3.11 -5.10 -1.15
N HIS A 37 -2.44 -6.20 -1.49
CA HIS A 37 -1.39 -6.74 -0.63
C HIS A 37 -0.26 -7.41 -1.39
N GLU A 38 0.94 -7.21 -0.89
CA GLU A 38 2.18 -7.74 -1.43
C GLU A 38 2.71 -8.88 -0.55
N LYS A 39 3.48 -9.79 -1.15
CA LYS A 39 4.09 -10.93 -0.46
C LYS A 39 5.38 -11.35 -1.14
N PHE A 40 6.34 -11.79 -0.35
CA PHE A 40 7.62 -12.27 -0.85
C PHE A 40 7.53 -13.75 -1.22
N GLY A 41 7.88 -14.10 -2.46
CA GLY A 41 8.04 -15.47 -2.90
C GLY A 41 9.48 -15.95 -2.74
N TYR A 42 9.67 -17.18 -2.24
CA TYR A 42 11.01 -17.75 -2.06
C TYR A 42 11.07 -19.27 -2.34
N CYS A 43 12.27 -19.76 -2.63
CA CYS A 43 12.59 -21.17 -2.81
C CYS A 43 12.54 -21.92 -1.47
N LYS A 44 11.68 -22.94 -1.34
CA LYS A 44 11.41 -23.63 -0.06
C LYS A 44 12.64 -24.27 0.60
N ASP A 45 13.58 -24.77 -0.19
CA ASP A 45 14.79 -25.48 0.24
C ASP A 45 15.97 -24.53 0.53
N ALA A 46 16.18 -23.54 -0.34
CA ALA A 46 17.33 -22.64 -0.30
C ALA A 46 17.04 -21.34 0.47
N LEU A 47 15.76 -21.03 0.74
CA LEU A 47 15.31 -19.78 1.36
C LEU A 47 15.81 -18.53 0.62
N LYS A 48 15.90 -18.62 -0.70
CA LYS A 48 16.30 -17.52 -1.61
C LYS A 48 15.09 -16.94 -2.34
N PRO A 49 15.08 -15.64 -2.71
CA PRO A 49 13.97 -15.05 -3.44
C PRO A 49 13.74 -15.76 -4.77
N LEU A 50 12.50 -15.78 -5.25
CA LEU A 50 12.16 -16.41 -6.53
C LEU A 50 12.72 -15.59 -7.70
N PRO A 51 13.55 -16.16 -8.59
CA PRO A 51 13.94 -15.47 -9.82
C PRO A 51 12.72 -15.22 -10.71
N TYR A 52 12.87 -14.35 -11.71
CA TYR A 52 11.79 -14.12 -12.68
C TYR A 52 11.49 -15.38 -13.52
N ASP A 53 12.52 -16.05 -14.06
CA ASP A 53 12.37 -17.19 -14.97
C ASP A 53 12.97 -18.49 -14.39
N GLY A 54 12.59 -19.63 -14.97
CA GLY A 54 12.97 -20.97 -14.55
C GLY A 54 11.79 -21.80 -14.00
N PRO A 55 12.01 -23.10 -13.70
CA PRO A 55 10.93 -24.00 -13.25
C PRO A 55 10.36 -23.63 -11.87
N ARG A 56 11.15 -22.94 -11.05
CA ARG A 56 10.76 -22.39 -9.75
C ARG A 56 11.00 -20.89 -9.78
N SER A 57 10.00 -20.15 -10.21
CA SER A 57 10.14 -18.73 -10.54
C SER A 57 8.81 -17.99 -10.45
N ILE A 58 8.87 -16.66 -10.54
CA ILE A 58 7.70 -15.81 -10.67
C ILE A 58 6.91 -16.12 -11.94
N ARG A 59 7.58 -16.35 -13.07
CA ARG A 59 6.92 -16.76 -14.32
C ARG A 59 6.13 -18.05 -14.13
N ALA A 60 6.75 -19.08 -13.54
CA ALA A 60 6.08 -20.35 -13.28
C ALA A 60 4.87 -20.19 -12.33
N MET A 61 4.93 -19.25 -11.39
CA MET A 61 3.80 -18.88 -10.54
C MET A 61 2.65 -18.29 -11.36
N LEU A 62 2.92 -17.28 -12.19
CA LEU A 62 1.90 -16.61 -13.00
C LEU A 62 1.28 -17.55 -14.04
N GLU A 63 2.10 -18.33 -14.74
CA GLU A 63 1.63 -19.34 -15.70
C GLU A 63 0.83 -20.44 -15.00
N GLY A 64 1.18 -20.82 -13.77
CA GLY A 64 0.41 -21.76 -12.97
C GLY A 64 -0.97 -21.22 -12.58
N LEU A 65 -1.05 -19.96 -12.15
CA LEU A 65 -2.32 -19.29 -11.86
C LEU A 65 -3.20 -19.19 -13.12
N GLN A 66 -2.62 -18.82 -14.26
CA GLN A 66 -3.30 -18.82 -15.55
C GLN A 66 -3.87 -20.20 -15.90
N GLN A 67 -3.04 -21.25 -15.90
CA GLN A 67 -3.41 -22.57 -16.40
C GLN A 67 -4.41 -23.31 -15.49
N VAL A 68 -4.32 -23.11 -14.17
CA VAL A 68 -5.10 -23.88 -13.19
C VAL A 68 -6.37 -23.16 -12.78
N PHE A 69 -6.35 -21.82 -12.75
CA PHE A 69 -7.43 -21.01 -12.19
C PHE A 69 -8.00 -19.97 -13.17
N GLY A 70 -7.56 -20.00 -14.43
CA GLY A 70 -8.17 -19.21 -15.51
C GLY A 70 -7.93 -17.71 -15.41
N TRP A 71 -6.81 -17.30 -14.83
CA TRP A 71 -6.38 -15.90 -14.84
C TRP A 71 -5.87 -15.49 -16.23
N GLU A 72 -6.26 -14.31 -16.71
CA GLU A 72 -5.84 -13.80 -18.03
C GLU A 72 -4.49 -13.07 -17.96
N PRO A 73 -3.52 -13.38 -18.84
CA PRO A 73 -2.17 -12.83 -18.74
C PRO A 73 -2.06 -11.38 -19.20
N VAL A 74 -1.27 -10.59 -18.46
CA VAL A 74 -0.81 -9.27 -18.88
C VAL A 74 0.66 -9.38 -19.30
N LEU A 75 0.96 -8.96 -20.53
CA LEU A 75 2.28 -9.08 -21.12
C LEU A 75 2.95 -7.73 -21.32
N GLU A 76 4.27 -7.67 -21.10
CA GLU A 76 5.12 -6.54 -21.48
C GLU A 76 6.39 -7.06 -22.15
N GLY A 77 6.64 -6.66 -23.40
CA GLY A 77 7.79 -7.14 -24.16
C GLY A 77 7.86 -8.68 -24.29
N GLY A 78 6.70 -9.35 -24.32
CA GLY A 78 6.59 -10.82 -24.37
C GLY A 78 6.73 -11.54 -23.01
N ASN A 79 6.99 -10.81 -21.93
CA ASN A 79 7.07 -11.35 -20.57
C ASN A 79 5.72 -11.26 -19.88
N ILE A 80 5.30 -12.31 -19.17
CA ILE A 80 4.12 -12.27 -18.29
C ILE A 80 4.48 -11.48 -17.03
N ILE A 81 3.82 -10.34 -16.82
CA ILE A 81 4.14 -9.39 -15.76
C ILE A 81 2.99 -9.17 -14.77
N GLY A 82 1.87 -9.83 -15.03
CA GLY A 82 0.68 -9.77 -14.20
C GLY A 82 -0.44 -10.62 -14.79
N LEU A 83 -1.57 -10.61 -14.10
CA LEU A 83 -2.77 -11.32 -14.47
C LEU A 83 -4.01 -10.48 -14.13
N THR A 84 -5.13 -10.74 -14.80
CA THR A 84 -6.43 -10.14 -14.47
C THR A 84 -7.52 -11.19 -14.38
N ARG A 85 -8.48 -11.00 -13.46
CA ARG A 85 -9.66 -11.85 -13.34
C ARG A 85 -10.74 -11.12 -12.55
N ASN A 86 -11.95 -11.02 -13.11
CA ASN A 86 -13.15 -10.51 -12.42
C ASN A 86 -12.96 -9.16 -11.69
N GLY A 87 -12.16 -8.25 -12.26
CA GLY A 87 -11.88 -6.94 -11.67
C GLY A 87 -10.70 -6.90 -10.69
N ALA A 88 -10.17 -8.05 -10.29
CA ALA A 88 -8.92 -8.18 -9.55
C ALA A 88 -7.72 -8.33 -10.50
N ASN A 89 -6.55 -7.95 -10.00
CA ASN A 89 -5.29 -8.01 -10.73
C ASN A 89 -4.20 -8.63 -9.86
N VAL A 90 -3.38 -9.50 -10.45
CA VAL A 90 -2.10 -9.90 -9.87
C VAL A 90 -1.01 -9.12 -10.59
N SER A 91 -0.14 -8.43 -9.85
CA SER A 91 0.98 -7.70 -10.42
C SER A 91 2.29 -7.99 -9.69
N LEU A 92 3.39 -7.57 -10.32
CA LEU A 92 4.72 -7.70 -9.78
C LEU A 92 5.30 -6.32 -9.42
N GLU A 93 5.77 -6.21 -8.19
CA GLU A 93 6.61 -5.11 -7.72
C GLU A 93 8.08 -5.31 -8.15
N PRO A 94 8.96 -4.30 -8.01
CA PRO A 94 10.29 -4.34 -8.63
C PRO A 94 11.17 -5.54 -8.26
N GLY A 95 11.07 -6.02 -7.01
CA GLY A 95 11.80 -7.18 -6.49
C GLY A 95 11.10 -8.53 -6.65
N GLY A 96 10.00 -8.58 -7.40
CA GLY A 96 9.23 -9.81 -7.60
C GLY A 96 8.25 -10.12 -6.47
N GLN A 97 7.96 -9.15 -5.60
CA GLN A 97 6.85 -9.27 -4.67
C GLN A 97 5.55 -9.44 -5.48
N LEU A 98 4.76 -10.45 -5.11
CA LEU A 98 3.53 -10.81 -5.81
C LEU A 98 2.36 -10.07 -5.17
N GLU A 99 1.87 -9.04 -5.85
CA GLU A 99 0.75 -8.23 -5.41
C GLU A 99 -0.57 -8.84 -5.87
N LEU A 100 -1.58 -8.83 -5.00
CA LEU A 100 -2.98 -8.86 -5.39
C LEU A 100 -3.53 -7.44 -5.22
N SER A 101 -4.05 -6.83 -6.28
CA SER A 101 -4.96 -5.68 -6.23
C SER A 101 -6.37 -6.22 -6.44
N GLY A 102 -7.10 -6.37 -5.33
CA GLY A 102 -8.41 -7.00 -5.29
C GLY A 102 -9.50 -6.20 -6.02
N ALA A 103 -10.60 -6.87 -6.31
CA ALA A 103 -11.76 -6.23 -6.91
C ALA A 103 -12.36 -5.17 -5.96
N PRO A 104 -13.11 -4.18 -6.50
CA PRO A 104 -13.88 -3.26 -5.67
C PRO A 104 -15.10 -3.97 -5.07
N LEU A 105 -15.03 -4.37 -3.81
CA LEU A 105 -16.04 -5.20 -3.14
C LEU A 105 -16.97 -4.40 -2.21
N GLU A 106 -18.14 -4.92 -1.89
CA GLU A 106 -19.15 -4.21 -1.07
C GLU A 106 -18.92 -4.39 0.43
N THR A 107 -18.39 -5.55 0.81
CA THR A 107 -18.29 -5.99 2.20
C THR A 107 -16.90 -6.52 2.52
N LEU A 108 -16.50 -6.38 3.78
CA LEU A 108 -15.25 -6.92 4.31
C LEU A 108 -15.26 -8.46 4.32
N HIS A 109 -16.45 -9.08 4.34
CA HIS A 109 -16.60 -10.52 4.16
C HIS A 109 -16.12 -10.97 2.78
N GLN A 110 -16.58 -10.31 1.72
CA GLN A 110 -16.11 -10.55 0.36
C GLN A 110 -14.61 -10.26 0.24
N THR A 111 -14.12 -9.16 0.82
CA THR A 111 -12.69 -8.84 0.83
C THR A 111 -11.86 -9.96 1.44
N CYS A 112 -12.26 -10.48 2.60
CA CYS A 112 -11.52 -11.55 3.24
C CYS A 112 -11.66 -12.89 2.50
N GLU A 113 -12.80 -13.16 1.85
CA GLU A 113 -12.98 -14.31 0.97
C GLU A 113 -12.02 -14.25 -0.22
N GLU A 114 -11.92 -13.11 -0.91
CA GLU A 114 -11.01 -12.90 -2.04
C GLU A 114 -9.54 -13.07 -1.63
N VAL A 115 -9.13 -12.50 -0.49
CA VAL A 115 -7.78 -12.68 0.04
C VAL A 115 -7.48 -14.16 0.30
N ASN A 116 -8.40 -14.90 0.95
CA ASN A 116 -8.18 -16.32 1.25
C ASN A 116 -8.20 -17.19 -0.01
N GLU A 117 -9.06 -16.89 -0.99
CA GLU A 117 -9.07 -17.56 -2.28
C GLU A 117 -7.73 -17.38 -2.97
N HIS A 118 -7.24 -16.15 -3.09
CA HIS A 118 -5.96 -15.88 -3.74
C HIS A 118 -4.78 -16.54 -3.01
N LEU A 119 -4.73 -16.51 -1.68
CA LEU A 119 -3.70 -17.20 -0.91
C LEU A 119 -3.75 -18.72 -1.13
N THR A 120 -4.94 -19.31 -1.21
CA THR A 120 -5.12 -20.74 -1.50
C THR A 120 -4.62 -21.10 -2.90
N GLU A 121 -4.92 -20.27 -3.90
CA GLU A 121 -4.44 -20.46 -5.27
C GLU A 121 -2.91 -20.38 -5.34
N VAL A 122 -2.33 -19.32 -4.76
CA VAL A 122 -0.88 -19.11 -4.69
C VAL A 122 -0.19 -20.27 -3.98
N HIS A 123 -0.73 -20.72 -2.84
CA HIS A 123 -0.19 -21.86 -2.10
C HIS A 123 -0.17 -23.14 -2.96
N ARG A 124 -1.27 -23.43 -3.65
CA ARG A 124 -1.38 -24.62 -4.51
C ARG A 124 -0.36 -24.63 -5.65
N ILE A 125 -0.07 -23.48 -6.26
CA ILE A 125 0.96 -23.38 -7.31
C ILE A 125 2.35 -23.40 -6.70
N ALA A 126 2.56 -22.70 -5.58
CA ALA A 126 3.84 -22.63 -4.88
C ALA A 126 4.35 -24.02 -4.49
N ASP A 127 3.49 -24.87 -3.94
CA ASP A 127 3.82 -26.24 -3.58
C ASP A 127 4.29 -27.08 -4.78
N ARG A 128 3.67 -26.89 -5.95
CA ARG A 128 4.03 -27.64 -7.18
C ARG A 128 5.41 -27.27 -7.70
N ILE A 129 5.79 -25.99 -7.59
CA ILE A 129 7.09 -25.49 -8.09
C ILE A 129 8.19 -25.54 -7.01
N GLY A 130 7.86 -25.92 -5.77
CA GLY A 130 8.80 -25.93 -4.64
C GLY A 130 9.10 -24.54 -4.09
N ALA A 131 8.14 -23.62 -4.16
CA ALA A 131 8.19 -22.28 -3.60
C ALA A 131 7.30 -22.15 -2.36
N LYS A 132 7.44 -21.02 -1.66
CA LYS A 132 6.55 -20.57 -0.59
C LYS A 132 6.43 -19.05 -0.62
N PHE A 133 5.42 -18.51 0.06
CA PHE A 133 5.20 -17.06 0.18
C PHE A 133 5.06 -16.64 1.64
N ILE A 134 5.56 -15.45 1.97
CA ILE A 134 5.52 -14.91 3.33
C ILE A 134 5.09 -13.44 3.32
N GLY A 135 4.28 -13.05 4.32
CA GLY A 135 3.84 -11.67 4.55
C GLY A 135 4.66 -10.99 5.65
N LEU A 136 5.52 -10.06 5.26
CA LEU A 136 6.34 -9.21 6.16
C LEU A 136 6.39 -7.79 5.60
N GLY A 137 6.70 -6.79 6.42
CA GLY A 137 6.87 -5.41 5.92
C GLY A 137 8.14 -5.23 5.09
N ALA A 138 9.20 -5.98 5.40
CA ALA A 138 10.46 -5.95 4.66
C ALA A 138 11.09 -7.35 4.57
N ALA A 139 11.87 -7.58 3.52
CA ALA A 139 12.63 -8.81 3.33
C ALA A 139 13.67 -8.95 4.48
N PRO A 140 13.56 -10.02 5.30
CA PRO A 140 14.27 -10.07 6.58
C PRO A 140 15.78 -10.31 6.43
N GLU A 141 16.20 -10.92 5.31
CA GLU A 141 17.57 -11.42 5.11
C GLU A 141 18.17 -11.00 3.78
N TRP A 142 17.41 -11.07 2.68
CA TRP A 142 17.95 -10.88 1.32
C TRP A 142 18.35 -9.43 1.08
N SER A 143 19.56 -9.22 0.56
CA SER A 143 20.03 -7.89 0.15
C SER A 143 19.34 -7.42 -1.14
N ALA A 144 19.47 -6.15 -1.49
CA ALA A 144 18.87 -5.63 -2.74
C ALA A 144 19.48 -6.28 -3.99
N GLU A 145 20.75 -6.67 -3.92
CA GLU A 145 21.49 -7.36 -4.99
C GLU A 145 21.07 -8.82 -5.17
N GLU A 146 20.55 -9.45 -4.11
CA GLU A 146 20.01 -10.81 -4.18
C GLU A 146 18.57 -10.83 -4.72
N MET A 147 17.86 -9.71 -4.67
CA MET A 147 16.49 -9.60 -5.19
C MET A 147 16.50 -9.49 -6.72
N PRO A 148 15.65 -10.24 -7.44
CA PRO A 148 15.59 -10.17 -8.88
C PRO A 148 14.85 -8.91 -9.33
N MET A 149 15.36 -8.24 -10.35
CA MET A 149 14.65 -7.13 -11.00
C MET A 149 13.63 -7.68 -12.00
N MET A 150 12.35 -7.38 -11.77
CA MET A 150 11.28 -7.79 -12.67
C MET A 150 11.40 -7.10 -14.04
N PRO A 151 11.05 -7.78 -15.15
CA PRO A 151 11.29 -7.30 -16.51
C PRO A 151 10.27 -6.25 -16.98
N LYS A 152 10.06 -5.19 -16.18
CA LYS A 152 9.17 -4.05 -16.49
C LYS A 152 9.98 -2.79 -16.75
N GLY A 153 9.73 -2.11 -17.87
CA GLY A 153 10.46 -0.95 -18.35
C GLY A 153 10.49 0.19 -17.32
N ARG A 154 9.35 0.47 -16.68
CA ARG A 154 9.27 1.49 -15.61
C ARG A 154 10.23 1.25 -14.44
N TYR A 155 10.47 0.00 -14.06
CA TYR A 155 11.34 -0.30 -12.92
C TYR A 155 12.81 -0.05 -13.25
N ARG A 156 13.21 -0.25 -14.52
CA ARG A 156 14.57 0.11 -14.96
C ARG A 156 14.83 1.61 -14.87
N LEU A 157 13.83 2.43 -15.22
CA LEU A 157 13.92 3.89 -15.09
C LEU A 157 13.98 4.32 -13.61
N MET A 158 13.07 3.80 -12.78
CA MET A 158 13.05 4.14 -11.36
C MET A 158 14.34 3.72 -10.65
N ASN A 159 14.90 2.54 -10.99
CA ASN A 159 16.09 2.01 -10.32
C ASN A 159 17.31 2.94 -10.41
N SER A 160 17.55 3.59 -11.55
CA SER A 160 18.64 4.56 -11.69
C SER A 160 18.31 5.89 -11.00
N TYR A 161 17.04 6.31 -11.01
CA TYR A 161 16.62 7.55 -10.37
C TYR A 161 16.74 7.51 -8.85
N MET A 162 16.43 6.35 -8.25
CA MET A 162 16.46 6.19 -6.79
C MET A 162 17.83 6.44 -6.16
N ASP A 163 18.92 6.35 -6.94
CA ASP A 163 20.27 6.72 -6.48
C ASP A 163 20.46 8.24 -6.32
N SER A 164 19.57 9.06 -6.88
CA SER A 164 19.69 10.52 -6.94
C SER A 164 18.79 11.29 -5.95
N VAL A 165 17.75 10.66 -5.38
CA VAL A 165 16.70 11.35 -4.61
C VAL A 165 16.49 10.84 -3.19
N GLY A 166 17.31 9.90 -2.72
CA GLY A 166 17.22 9.38 -1.36
C GLY A 166 18.27 8.32 -1.07
N THR A 167 18.22 7.75 0.13
CA THR A 167 19.18 6.71 0.56
C THR A 167 18.58 5.30 0.55
N MET A 168 17.26 5.18 0.48
CA MET A 168 16.56 3.89 0.63
C MET A 168 15.64 3.52 -0.55
N GLY A 169 15.71 4.23 -1.68
CA GLY A 169 14.81 4.00 -2.83
C GLY A 169 14.87 2.58 -3.41
N LYS A 170 16.08 2.03 -3.58
CA LYS A 170 16.23 0.63 -4.00
C LYS A 170 15.72 -0.37 -2.96
N THR A 171 15.96 -0.09 -1.68
CA THR A 171 15.44 -0.93 -0.59
C THR A 171 13.91 -0.94 -0.59
N MET A 172 13.25 0.21 -0.80
CA MET A 172 11.80 0.28 -0.98
C MET A 172 11.35 -0.63 -2.13
N MET A 173 11.93 -0.43 -3.31
CA MET A 173 11.55 -1.13 -4.54
C MET A 173 11.70 -2.65 -4.42
N TYR A 174 12.82 -3.12 -3.88
CA TYR A 174 13.16 -4.53 -3.90
C TYR A 174 12.79 -5.31 -2.64
N ARG A 175 12.67 -4.64 -1.49
CA ARG A 175 12.69 -5.32 -0.18
C ARG A 175 11.52 -4.94 0.72
N THR A 176 10.44 -4.33 0.21
CA THR A 176 9.25 -4.04 1.03
C THR A 176 8.00 -4.74 0.52
N CYS A 177 7.08 -5.04 1.43
CA CYS A 177 5.73 -5.51 1.14
C CYS A 177 4.73 -4.72 2.01
N THR A 178 3.56 -4.42 1.48
CA THR A 178 2.50 -3.68 2.17
C THR A 178 1.15 -4.41 2.12
N VAL A 179 0.23 -3.99 2.97
CA VAL A 179 -1.22 -4.11 2.72
C VAL A 179 -1.83 -2.71 2.70
N GLN A 180 -2.68 -2.45 1.72
CA GLN A 180 -3.34 -1.17 1.48
C GLN A 180 -4.84 -1.39 1.31
N VAL A 181 -5.61 -0.34 1.56
CA VAL A 181 -7.03 -0.28 1.22
C VAL A 181 -7.32 0.98 0.44
N ASN A 182 -8.22 0.85 -0.53
CA ASN A 182 -8.67 1.89 -1.44
C ASN A 182 -10.16 2.16 -1.13
N LEU A 183 -10.49 3.39 -0.73
CA LEU A 183 -11.83 3.78 -0.31
C LEU A 183 -12.34 5.00 -1.09
N ASP A 184 -13.65 5.02 -1.33
CA ASP A 184 -14.35 6.04 -2.09
C ASP A 184 -14.75 7.24 -1.22
N PHE A 185 -15.09 8.35 -1.89
CA PHE A 185 -15.60 9.57 -1.28
C PHE A 185 -16.79 10.12 -2.07
N ALA A 186 -17.68 10.86 -1.40
CA ALA A 186 -18.91 11.37 -1.99
C ALA A 186 -18.83 12.80 -2.53
N SER A 187 -17.81 13.56 -2.12
CA SER A 187 -17.62 14.95 -2.52
C SER A 187 -16.20 15.40 -2.18
N GLU A 188 -15.78 16.56 -2.67
CA GLU A 188 -14.55 17.24 -2.25
C GLU A 188 -14.45 17.38 -0.72
N ALA A 189 -15.52 17.82 -0.05
CA ALA A 189 -15.53 18.01 1.40
C ALA A 189 -15.35 16.68 2.16
N ASP A 190 -15.99 15.60 1.68
CA ASP A 190 -15.81 14.26 2.23
C ASP A 190 -14.38 13.74 2.00
N MET A 191 -13.83 13.95 0.80
CA MET A 191 -12.45 13.62 0.45
C MET A 191 -11.47 14.32 1.39
N VAL A 192 -11.60 15.63 1.58
CA VAL A 192 -10.72 16.42 2.46
C VAL A 192 -10.80 15.92 3.90
N LYS A 193 -11.99 15.64 4.42
CA LYS A 193 -12.16 15.13 5.79
C LYS A 193 -11.52 13.75 5.96
N LYS A 194 -11.81 12.82 5.03
CA LYS A 194 -11.21 11.47 5.05
C LYS A 194 -9.69 11.53 4.92
N MET A 195 -9.15 12.40 4.07
CA MET A 195 -7.70 12.60 3.94
C MET A 195 -7.05 13.14 5.22
N ARG A 196 -7.68 14.13 5.89
CA ARG A 196 -7.18 14.64 7.17
C ARG A 196 -7.14 13.55 8.24
N VAL A 197 -8.19 12.74 8.33
CA VAL A 197 -8.25 11.59 9.25
C VAL A 197 -7.22 10.53 8.86
N ALA A 198 -7.13 10.17 7.57
CA ALA A 198 -6.18 9.19 7.06
C ALA A 198 -4.75 9.60 7.39
N LEU A 199 -4.34 10.82 7.03
CA LEU A 199 -2.99 11.34 7.29
C LEU A 199 -2.70 11.39 8.80
N ALA A 200 -3.60 11.92 9.62
CA ALA A 200 -3.37 12.03 11.06
C ALA A 200 -3.31 10.67 11.78
N LEU A 201 -4.12 9.70 11.36
CA LEU A 201 -4.20 8.38 11.98
C LEU A 201 -3.36 7.31 11.27
N GLN A 202 -2.70 7.63 10.15
CA GLN A 202 -1.81 6.68 9.47
C GLN A 202 -0.74 6.11 10.42
N PRO A 203 -0.12 6.90 11.32
CA PRO A 203 0.82 6.38 12.31
C PRO A 203 0.22 5.30 13.24
N VAL A 204 -1.09 5.34 13.52
CA VAL A 204 -1.79 4.30 14.29
C VAL A 204 -1.84 3.00 13.51
N ALA A 205 -2.17 3.05 12.21
CA ALA A 205 -2.11 1.89 11.34
C ALA A 205 -0.66 1.37 11.19
N THR A 206 0.32 2.24 11.03
CA THR A 206 1.74 1.84 11.00
C THR A 206 2.15 1.12 12.28
N ALA A 207 1.77 1.65 13.45
CA ALA A 207 2.06 1.03 14.74
C ALA A 207 1.40 -0.34 14.88
N LEU A 208 0.08 -0.42 14.70
CA LEU A 208 -0.68 -1.66 14.85
C LEU A 208 -0.20 -2.77 13.91
N PHE A 209 0.25 -2.43 12.71
CA PHE A 209 0.63 -3.38 11.68
C PHE A 209 2.15 -3.60 11.55
N ALA A 210 2.98 -2.96 12.37
CA ALA A 210 4.43 -3.06 12.27
C ALA A 210 4.93 -4.52 12.31
N ASN A 211 5.62 -4.94 11.24
CA ASN A 211 5.93 -6.35 10.98
C ASN A 211 7.24 -6.51 10.18
N SER A 212 8.25 -5.68 10.46
CA SER A 212 9.55 -5.81 9.80
C SER A 212 10.73 -5.43 10.71
N PRO A 213 10.94 -6.17 11.82
CA PRO A 213 12.00 -5.85 12.79
C PRO A 213 13.39 -6.39 12.41
N PHE A 214 13.50 -7.13 11.30
CA PHE A 214 14.76 -7.70 10.82
C PHE A 214 15.20 -7.07 9.51
N LEU A 215 16.51 -6.93 9.34
CA LEU A 215 17.16 -6.58 8.08
C LEU A 215 18.53 -7.26 8.04
N ASP A 216 18.91 -7.78 6.89
CA ASP A 216 20.21 -8.43 6.67
C ASP A 216 20.53 -9.50 7.73
N GLY A 217 19.50 -10.28 8.11
CA GLY A 217 19.65 -11.44 9.01
C GLY A 217 19.58 -11.14 10.50
N LYS A 218 19.35 -9.88 10.90
CA LYS A 218 19.44 -9.45 12.30
C LYS A 218 18.38 -8.41 12.69
N PRO A 219 18.08 -8.23 13.99
CA PRO A 219 17.28 -7.11 14.46
C PRO A 219 17.85 -5.77 13.98
N ASN A 220 16.98 -4.91 13.45
CA ASN A 220 17.37 -3.63 12.84
C ASN A 220 17.09 -2.40 13.74
N GLY A 221 16.50 -2.61 14.92
CA GLY A 221 16.19 -1.54 15.87
C GLY A 221 14.88 -0.78 15.60
N MET A 222 14.11 -1.18 14.59
CA MET A 222 12.77 -0.66 14.28
C MET A 222 11.70 -1.73 14.51
N LYS A 223 10.44 -1.33 14.69
CA LYS A 223 9.29 -2.24 14.61
C LYS A 223 8.79 -2.36 13.18
N SER A 224 8.72 -1.23 12.45
CA SER A 224 8.49 -1.17 11.01
C SER A 224 9.68 -0.49 10.33
N TRP A 225 10.64 -1.30 9.91
CA TRP A 225 11.70 -0.87 8.99
C TRP A 225 11.13 -0.33 7.67
N ARG A 226 10.03 -0.90 7.16
CA ARG A 226 9.35 -0.39 5.98
C ARG A 226 8.92 1.07 6.16
N ALA A 227 8.28 1.42 7.27
CA ALA A 227 7.89 2.81 7.52
C ALA A 227 9.10 3.74 7.61
N ASN A 228 10.22 3.28 8.22
CA ASN A 228 11.46 4.04 8.22
C ASN A 228 12.03 4.27 6.81
N ILE A 229 11.92 3.28 5.91
CA ILE A 229 12.33 3.44 4.51
C ILE A 229 11.59 4.63 3.87
N TRP A 230 10.26 4.70 4.01
CA TRP A 230 9.42 5.77 3.44
C TRP A 230 9.76 7.18 3.95
N GLN A 231 10.37 7.29 5.13
CA GLN A 231 10.87 8.57 5.68
C GLN A 231 12.19 9.03 5.04
N ASN A 232 12.92 8.12 4.36
CA ASN A 232 14.24 8.35 3.78
C ASN A 232 14.26 8.16 2.24
N LEU A 233 13.10 8.36 1.60
CA LEU A 233 12.92 8.37 0.15
C LEU A 233 12.99 9.80 -0.42
N ASP A 234 12.30 10.04 -1.54
CA ASP A 234 12.16 11.32 -2.20
C ASP A 234 11.11 12.19 -1.47
N PRO A 235 11.53 13.29 -0.80
CA PRO A 235 10.63 14.15 -0.04
C PRO A 235 9.63 14.92 -0.91
N ALA A 236 9.81 14.99 -2.23
CA ALA A 236 8.82 15.62 -3.10
C ALA A 236 7.53 14.78 -3.17
N ARG A 237 7.63 13.46 -3.01
CA ARG A 237 6.52 12.53 -3.23
C ARG A 237 6.10 11.74 -2.00
N THR A 238 6.78 11.84 -0.87
CA THR A 238 6.40 11.18 0.39
C THR A 238 6.05 12.21 1.44
N GLY A 239 5.37 11.82 2.51
CA GLY A 239 5.01 12.80 3.54
C GLY A 239 3.68 12.59 4.24
N MET A 240 3.50 13.41 5.28
CA MET A 240 2.24 13.64 5.98
C MET A 240 1.39 14.76 5.35
N LEU A 241 1.86 15.36 4.24
CA LEU A 241 1.19 16.41 3.47
C LEU A 241 0.56 17.50 4.37
N PRO A 242 1.35 18.29 5.12
CA PRO A 242 0.82 19.23 6.11
C PRO A 242 -0.19 20.24 5.54
N PHE A 243 -0.09 20.58 4.26
CA PHE A 243 -1.01 21.48 3.57
C PHE A 243 -2.47 20.96 3.53
N PHE A 244 -2.72 19.66 3.71
CA PHE A 244 -4.10 19.15 3.81
C PHE A 244 -4.87 19.73 5.01
N PHE A 245 -4.17 20.25 6.02
CA PHE A 245 -4.75 20.83 7.23
C PHE A 245 -4.91 22.35 7.15
N GLU A 246 -4.53 22.98 6.03
CA GLU A 246 -4.74 24.40 5.78
C GLU A 246 -6.21 24.69 5.42
N ASP A 247 -6.65 25.92 5.68
CA ASP A 247 -7.95 26.42 5.21
C ASP A 247 -7.96 26.51 3.68
N GLY A 248 -9.11 26.22 3.07
CA GLY A 248 -9.24 26.22 1.60
C GLY A 248 -8.67 24.97 0.91
N MET A 249 -8.30 23.93 1.67
CA MET A 249 -7.90 22.64 1.08
C MET A 249 -9.01 22.06 0.18
N GLY A 250 -8.63 21.57 -1.00
CA GLY A 250 -9.50 21.00 -2.02
C GLY A 250 -8.71 20.30 -3.14
N TYR A 251 -9.37 19.91 -4.23
CA TYR A 251 -8.76 19.23 -5.37
C TYR A 251 -7.67 20.08 -6.01
N GLU A 252 -7.92 21.37 -6.24
CA GLU A 252 -6.95 22.28 -6.88
C GLU A 252 -5.63 22.36 -6.11
N ARG A 253 -5.70 22.48 -4.77
CA ARG A 253 -4.51 22.51 -3.92
C ARG A 253 -3.70 21.21 -3.98
N TYR A 254 -4.38 20.07 -4.11
CA TYR A 254 -3.74 18.77 -4.31
C TYR A 254 -3.14 18.63 -5.71
N VAL A 255 -3.85 19.08 -6.75
CA VAL A 255 -3.33 19.15 -8.13
C VAL A 255 -2.04 19.97 -8.17
N ASP A 256 -1.99 21.13 -7.53
CA ASP A 256 -0.79 21.95 -7.46
C ASP A 256 0.40 21.22 -6.85
N TYR A 257 0.17 20.50 -5.74
CA TYR A 257 1.20 19.65 -5.14
C TYR A 257 1.70 18.59 -6.12
N VAL A 258 0.80 17.85 -6.77
CA VAL A 258 1.17 16.76 -7.69
C VAL A 258 1.91 17.30 -8.92
N LEU A 259 1.54 18.48 -9.42
CA LEU A 259 2.23 19.15 -10.53
C LEU A 259 3.67 19.54 -10.19
N ASP A 260 3.95 19.82 -8.92
CA ASP A 260 5.29 20.14 -8.43
C ASP A 260 6.13 18.87 -8.14
N VAL A 261 5.51 17.68 -8.11
CA VAL A 261 6.26 16.42 -8.00
C VAL A 261 6.98 16.14 -9.32
N PRO A 262 8.31 15.91 -9.32
CA PRO A 262 9.04 15.59 -10.53
C PRO A 262 8.54 14.28 -11.16
N MET A 263 8.40 14.28 -12.49
CA MET A 263 7.92 13.14 -13.26
C MET A 263 8.92 11.97 -13.21
N TYR A 264 8.41 10.77 -13.47
CA TYR A 264 9.24 9.59 -13.74
C TYR A 264 9.33 9.24 -15.22
N PHE A 265 8.19 9.15 -15.89
CA PHE A 265 8.11 8.68 -17.26
C PHE A 265 6.90 9.28 -17.96
N VAL A 266 6.88 9.14 -19.28
CA VAL A 266 5.67 9.22 -20.11
C VAL A 266 5.51 7.89 -20.82
N TYR A 267 4.29 7.37 -20.93
CA TYR A 267 4.02 6.13 -21.66
C TYR A 267 3.47 6.42 -23.06
N ARG A 268 4.15 5.95 -24.10
CA ARG A 268 3.78 6.14 -25.51
C ARG A 268 4.08 4.88 -26.29
N ASP A 269 3.13 4.43 -27.11
CA ASP A 269 3.30 3.32 -28.07
C ASP A 269 3.99 2.08 -27.49
N GLY A 270 3.61 1.70 -26.27
CA GLY A 270 4.18 0.52 -25.60
C GLY A 270 5.49 0.76 -24.85
N GLN A 271 6.00 1.99 -24.83
CA GLN A 271 7.32 2.34 -24.29
C GLN A 271 7.23 3.36 -23.15
N TYR A 272 8.13 3.19 -22.17
CA TYR A 272 8.35 4.16 -21.10
C TYR A 272 9.45 5.14 -21.52
N ILE A 273 9.06 6.36 -21.82
CA ILE A 273 9.96 7.47 -22.15
C ILE A 273 10.49 8.07 -20.85
N ASN A 274 11.80 8.25 -20.76
CA ASN A 274 12.46 8.79 -19.57
C ASN A 274 12.14 10.28 -19.38
N ALA A 275 11.34 10.59 -18.36
CA ALA A 275 11.02 11.94 -17.92
C ALA A 275 11.49 12.21 -16.48
N LEU A 276 12.47 11.45 -15.99
CA LEU A 276 12.96 11.50 -14.62
C LEU A 276 13.41 12.93 -14.25
N GLY A 277 12.82 13.48 -13.20
CA GLY A 277 13.16 14.82 -12.70
C GLY A 277 12.58 15.98 -13.52
N GLN A 278 11.84 15.71 -14.59
CA GLN A 278 11.22 16.74 -15.43
C GLN A 278 9.87 17.20 -14.85
N SER A 279 9.36 18.33 -15.35
CA SER A 279 8.20 19.02 -14.81
C SER A 279 6.92 18.70 -15.59
N PHE A 280 5.87 18.26 -14.89
CA PHE A 280 4.54 18.11 -15.50
C PHE A 280 3.97 19.48 -15.91
N ARG A 281 4.33 20.56 -15.20
CA ARG A 281 3.95 21.93 -15.57
C ARG A 281 4.55 22.36 -16.91
N ASP A 282 5.75 21.89 -17.25
CA ASP A 282 6.35 22.15 -18.56
C ASP A 282 5.70 21.26 -19.62
N PHE A 283 5.30 20.04 -19.26
CA PHE A 283 4.52 19.18 -20.14
C PHE A 283 3.20 19.83 -20.56
N LEU A 284 2.44 20.42 -19.63
CA LEU A 284 1.20 21.17 -19.94
C LEU A 284 1.39 22.27 -21.00
N LYS A 285 2.60 22.83 -21.10
CA LYS A 285 2.95 23.88 -22.07
C LYS A 285 3.49 23.33 -23.40
N GLY A 286 3.73 22.03 -23.52
CA GLY A 286 4.42 21.44 -24.66
C GLY A 286 5.95 21.57 -24.58
N GLU A 287 6.49 21.86 -23.39
CA GLU A 287 7.90 22.18 -23.16
C GLU A 287 8.66 21.04 -22.45
N LEU A 288 8.06 19.86 -22.33
CA LEU A 288 8.70 18.69 -21.70
C LEU A 288 9.91 18.23 -22.53
N PRO A 289 11.15 18.25 -21.99
CA PRO A 289 12.32 17.83 -22.75
C PRO A 289 12.25 16.40 -23.29
N ALA A 290 11.60 15.48 -22.56
CA ALA A 290 11.40 14.10 -22.98
C ALA A 290 10.48 13.95 -24.22
N LEU A 291 9.56 14.89 -24.44
CA LEU A 291 8.61 14.91 -25.55
C LEU A 291 8.38 16.35 -26.05
N PRO A 292 9.35 16.95 -26.75
CA PRO A 292 9.26 18.36 -27.15
C PRO A 292 8.07 18.62 -28.06
N GLY A 293 7.24 19.60 -27.71
CA GLY A 293 6.07 20.02 -28.48
C GLY A 293 4.79 19.22 -28.20
N GLU A 294 4.85 18.13 -27.45
CA GLU A 294 3.65 17.36 -27.06
C GLU A 294 3.04 17.88 -25.76
N LYS A 295 1.71 17.91 -25.70
CA LYS A 295 0.95 18.19 -24.47
C LYS A 295 0.47 16.88 -23.83
N PRO A 296 0.31 16.83 -22.50
CA PRO A 296 -0.13 15.63 -21.80
C PRO A 296 -1.59 15.30 -22.11
N THR A 297 -1.91 14.02 -22.02
CA THR A 297 -3.28 13.49 -21.99
C THR A 297 -3.75 13.24 -20.56
N LEU A 298 -5.04 12.96 -20.38
CA LEU A 298 -5.54 12.50 -19.08
C LEU A 298 -4.91 11.18 -18.62
N SER A 299 -4.46 10.30 -19.52
CA SER A 299 -3.70 9.10 -19.12
C SER A 299 -2.34 9.46 -18.54
N ASP A 300 -1.65 10.49 -19.06
CA ASP A 300 -0.38 10.96 -18.48
C ASP A 300 -0.57 11.51 -17.07
N TRP A 301 -1.66 12.27 -16.87
CA TRP A 301 -2.02 12.76 -15.54
C TRP A 301 -2.31 11.61 -14.58
N ALA A 302 -3.11 10.64 -15.04
CA ALA A 302 -3.43 9.45 -14.27
C ALA A 302 -2.18 8.63 -13.91
N ASP A 303 -1.25 8.45 -14.84
CA ASP A 303 0.04 7.79 -14.60
C ASP A 303 0.89 8.58 -13.60
N HIS A 304 1.00 9.90 -13.75
CA HIS A 304 1.79 10.75 -12.84
C HIS A 304 1.28 10.70 -11.41
N LEU A 305 -0.04 10.72 -11.20
CA LEU A 305 -0.68 10.52 -9.89
C LEU A 305 -0.26 9.20 -9.22
N THR A 306 0.01 8.14 -9.99
CA THR A 306 0.49 6.85 -9.43
C THR A 306 1.93 6.91 -8.91
N THR A 307 2.69 7.95 -9.26
CA THR A 307 4.10 8.12 -8.86
C THR A 307 4.28 8.94 -7.59
N VAL A 308 3.20 9.46 -7.02
CA VAL A 308 3.21 10.15 -5.72
C VAL A 308 2.99 9.11 -4.63
N PHE A 309 3.69 9.17 -3.50
CA PHE A 309 3.65 8.13 -2.46
C PHE A 309 3.59 8.65 -1.01
N PRO A 310 2.65 9.55 -0.67
CA PRO A 310 2.40 9.98 0.70
C PRO A 310 1.88 8.83 1.58
N GLU A 311 1.74 9.11 2.88
CA GLU A 311 1.18 8.17 3.87
C GLU A 311 -0.30 7.82 3.59
N ALA A 312 -1.05 8.77 3.01
CA ALA A 312 -2.35 8.55 2.37
C ALA A 312 -2.41 9.33 1.05
N ARG A 313 -3.02 8.76 0.00
CA ARG A 313 -2.97 9.31 -1.37
C ARG A 313 -4.36 9.49 -1.97
N VAL A 314 -4.55 10.60 -2.70
CA VAL A 314 -5.78 10.85 -3.48
C VAL A 314 -5.52 10.52 -4.96
N LYS A 315 -6.44 9.73 -5.53
CA LYS A 315 -6.70 9.58 -6.96
C LYS A 315 -8.21 9.81 -7.17
N LYS A 316 -8.88 8.94 -7.95
CA LYS A 316 -10.36 8.85 -7.97
C LYS A 316 -10.94 8.11 -6.75
N TYR A 317 -10.09 7.82 -5.77
CA TYR A 317 -10.35 7.17 -4.49
C TYR A 317 -9.18 7.54 -3.56
N ILE A 318 -9.31 7.24 -2.27
CA ILE A 318 -8.26 7.46 -1.27
C ILE A 318 -7.58 6.13 -0.95
N GLU A 319 -6.25 6.13 -0.92
CA GLU A 319 -5.44 4.95 -0.59
C GLU A 319 -4.71 5.14 0.74
N MET A 320 -4.84 4.17 1.64
CA MET A 320 -4.19 4.16 2.95
C MET A 320 -2.95 3.29 2.90
N ARG A 321 -1.76 3.87 3.13
CA ARG A 321 -0.49 3.30 2.65
C ARG A 321 0.51 2.94 3.75
N GLY A 322 0.20 3.20 5.02
CA GLY A 322 1.16 3.06 6.13
C GLY A 322 1.47 1.63 6.57
N ALA A 323 0.61 0.65 6.28
CA ALA A 323 0.71 -0.68 6.91
C ALA A 323 1.72 -1.62 6.22
N ASP A 324 2.47 -2.36 7.04
CA ASP A 324 3.35 -3.45 6.59
C ASP A 324 2.53 -4.66 6.12
N GLY A 325 3.05 -5.40 5.15
CA GLY A 325 2.54 -6.72 4.81
C GLY A 325 2.61 -7.67 6.00
N GLY A 326 1.68 -8.62 6.10
CA GLY A 326 1.58 -9.48 7.27
C GLY A 326 0.68 -10.69 7.07
N PRO A 327 0.49 -11.53 8.11
CA PRO A 327 -0.29 -12.75 8.01
C PRO A 327 -1.76 -12.46 7.63
N TRP A 328 -2.45 -13.47 7.09
CA TRP A 328 -3.77 -13.32 6.47
C TRP A 328 -4.81 -12.59 7.34
N ARG A 329 -4.81 -12.83 8.67
CA ARG A 329 -5.73 -12.15 9.60
C ARG A 329 -5.59 -10.62 9.54
N ARG A 330 -4.36 -10.14 9.36
CA ARG A 330 -4.05 -8.71 9.25
C ARG A 330 -4.33 -8.17 7.86
N LEU A 331 -4.24 -9.00 6.81
CA LEU A 331 -4.71 -8.61 5.49
C LEU A 331 -6.20 -8.26 5.48
N CYS A 332 -7.03 -9.00 6.24
CA CYS A 332 -8.45 -8.67 6.40
C CYS A 332 -8.71 -7.56 7.43
N ALA A 333 -7.86 -7.39 8.45
CA ALA A 333 -8.04 -6.38 9.48
C ALA A 333 -7.75 -4.94 9.00
N LEU A 334 -6.80 -4.75 8.06
CA LEU A 334 -6.46 -3.43 7.53
C LEU A 334 -7.64 -2.73 6.85
N PRO A 335 -8.33 -3.34 5.86
CA PRO A 335 -9.51 -2.72 5.27
C PRO A 335 -10.61 -2.53 6.31
N ALA A 336 -10.79 -3.46 7.26
CA ALA A 336 -11.79 -3.33 8.31
C ALA A 336 -11.54 -2.09 9.19
N PHE A 337 -10.28 -1.86 9.58
CA PHE A 337 -9.87 -0.71 10.38
C PHE A 337 -10.28 0.62 9.72
N TRP A 338 -9.95 0.80 8.44
CA TRP A 338 -10.25 2.05 7.73
C TRP A 338 -11.72 2.19 7.32
N VAL A 339 -12.38 1.10 6.92
CA VAL A 339 -13.82 1.10 6.61
C VAL A 339 -14.63 1.50 7.84
N GLY A 340 -14.27 0.96 9.01
CA GLY A 340 -14.89 1.35 10.28
C GLY A 340 -14.74 2.82 10.60
N LEU A 341 -13.59 3.44 10.27
CA LEU A 341 -13.36 4.86 10.51
C LEU A 341 -14.03 5.78 9.48
N MET A 342 -14.16 5.34 8.23
CA MET A 342 -14.47 6.25 7.11
C MET A 342 -15.85 6.07 6.47
N TYR A 343 -16.47 4.88 6.61
CA TYR A 343 -17.75 4.58 5.94
C TYR A 343 -18.99 4.73 6.82
N ASP A 344 -18.80 5.08 8.10
CA ASP A 344 -19.84 5.61 8.97
C ASP A 344 -19.56 7.09 9.29
N GLN A 345 -20.59 7.93 9.25
CA GLN A 345 -20.42 9.37 9.46
C GLN A 345 -20.06 9.69 10.91
N GLY A 346 -20.69 9.00 11.88
CA GLY A 346 -20.42 9.22 13.30
C GLY A 346 -19.00 8.80 13.67
N ALA A 347 -18.52 7.69 13.12
CA ALA A 347 -17.13 7.25 13.29
C ALA A 347 -16.14 8.23 12.66
N LEU A 348 -16.40 8.71 11.44
CA LEU A 348 -15.54 9.70 10.78
C LEU A 348 -15.49 11.03 11.53
N ASP A 349 -16.62 11.47 12.09
CA ASP A 349 -16.71 12.67 12.91
C ASP A 349 -15.91 12.52 14.21
N ALA A 350 -16.07 11.40 14.91
CA ALA A 350 -15.33 11.10 16.13
C ALA A 350 -13.81 10.99 15.88
N ALA A 351 -13.40 10.32 14.80
CA ALA A 351 -12.00 10.22 14.41
C ALA A 351 -11.40 11.60 14.08
N TRP A 352 -12.17 12.48 13.42
CA TRP A 352 -11.74 13.84 13.17
C TRP A 352 -11.62 14.67 14.47
N ASP A 353 -12.61 14.55 15.36
CA ASP A 353 -12.61 15.26 16.64
C ASP A 353 -11.39 14.93 17.51
N LEU A 354 -10.89 13.69 17.44
CA LEU A 354 -9.70 13.23 18.13
C LEU A 354 -8.41 13.90 17.67
N VAL A 355 -8.31 14.22 16.37
CA VAL A 355 -7.02 14.61 15.73
C VAL A 355 -6.98 16.05 15.22
N LYS A 356 -8.13 16.73 15.13
CA LYS A 356 -8.25 18.06 14.48
C LYS A 356 -7.40 19.16 15.09
N SER A 357 -7.02 19.04 16.36
CA SER A 357 -6.23 20.04 17.09
C SER A 357 -4.72 19.81 17.03
N TRP A 358 -4.27 18.70 16.44
CA TRP A 358 -2.84 18.42 16.37
C TRP A 358 -2.14 19.37 15.40
N ASP A 359 -0.92 19.75 15.73
CA ASP A 359 -0.05 20.47 14.81
C ASP A 359 0.70 19.50 13.87
N ALA A 360 1.45 20.06 12.92
CA ALA A 360 2.22 19.27 11.96
C ALA A 360 3.36 18.50 12.64
N GLU A 361 3.99 19.08 13.67
CA GLU A 361 5.09 18.45 14.41
C GLU A 361 4.62 17.22 15.19
N THR A 362 3.44 17.27 15.82
CA THR A 362 2.84 16.12 16.50
C THR A 362 2.53 15.00 15.52
N ARG A 363 1.91 15.32 14.36
CA ARG A 363 1.60 14.32 13.32
C ARG A 363 2.86 13.65 12.78
N ASP A 364 3.88 14.42 12.42
CA ASP A 364 5.12 13.88 11.88
C ASP A 364 5.95 13.14 12.97
N GLY A 365 5.96 13.68 14.19
CA GLY A 365 6.56 13.01 15.34
C GLY A 365 5.94 11.65 15.62
N LEU A 366 4.61 11.53 15.54
CA LEU A 366 3.91 10.23 15.65
C LEU A 366 4.31 9.30 14.50
N ARG A 367 4.42 9.79 13.26
CA ARG A 367 4.89 8.99 12.10
C ARG A 367 6.28 8.39 12.35
N VAL A 368 7.24 9.22 12.77
CA VAL A 368 8.62 8.79 13.05
C VAL A 368 8.65 7.81 14.22
N SER A 369 7.96 8.14 15.31
CA SER A 369 7.95 7.35 16.55
C SER A 369 7.27 5.99 16.34
N ALA A 370 6.17 5.93 15.57
CA ALA A 370 5.45 4.69 15.23
C ALA A 370 6.34 3.67 14.51
N ALA A 371 7.17 4.12 13.56
CA ALA A 371 8.09 3.21 12.83
C ALA A 371 9.08 2.52 13.79
N LYS A 372 9.57 3.26 14.78
CA LYS A 372 10.58 2.77 15.72
C LYS A 372 10.00 1.99 16.89
N HIS A 373 8.88 2.44 17.44
CA HIS A 373 8.36 1.98 18.73
C HIS A 373 6.97 1.34 18.65
N ALA A 374 6.32 1.36 17.49
CA ALA A 374 4.95 0.87 17.30
C ALA A 374 3.99 1.40 18.39
N LEU A 375 3.31 0.52 19.13
CA LEU A 375 2.37 0.93 20.19
C LEU A 375 3.03 1.68 21.35
N GLN A 376 4.35 1.54 21.52
CA GLN A 376 5.11 2.27 22.55
C GLN A 376 5.60 3.63 22.07
N ALA A 377 5.14 4.09 20.89
CA ALA A 377 5.47 5.39 20.36
C ALA A 377 4.77 6.52 21.16
N GLU A 378 5.47 7.65 21.27
CA GLU A 378 4.93 8.89 21.84
C GLU A 378 5.45 10.08 21.02
N ALA A 379 4.62 11.12 20.86
CA ALA A 379 4.99 12.42 20.29
C ALA A 379 3.93 13.48 20.62
N GLY A 380 4.33 14.74 20.83
CA GLY A 380 3.39 15.84 21.11
C GLY A 380 2.50 15.62 22.34
N GLY A 381 2.96 14.80 23.31
CA GLY A 381 2.16 14.40 24.49
C GLY A 381 1.11 13.31 24.22
N VAL A 382 1.01 12.80 22.98
CA VAL A 382 0.12 11.70 22.60
C VAL A 382 0.84 10.37 22.77
N LYS A 383 0.19 9.43 23.48
CA LYS A 383 0.65 8.05 23.62
C LYS A 383 -0.03 7.15 22.60
N MET A 384 0.78 6.45 21.79
CA MET A 384 0.26 5.66 20.67
C MET A 384 -0.64 4.51 21.15
N HIS A 385 -0.34 3.88 22.27
CA HIS A 385 -1.15 2.77 22.79
C HIS A 385 -2.57 3.21 23.18
N ASP A 386 -2.67 4.34 23.90
CA ASP A 386 -3.96 4.92 24.30
C ASP A 386 -4.75 5.39 23.08
N LEU A 387 -4.06 6.08 22.16
CA LEU A 387 -4.63 6.51 20.87
C LEU A 387 -5.15 5.33 20.05
N ALA A 388 -4.35 4.27 19.90
CA ALA A 388 -4.74 3.08 19.14
C ALA A 388 -5.97 2.39 19.74
N ARG A 389 -6.08 2.35 21.08
CA ARG A 389 -7.26 1.81 21.78
C ARG A 389 -8.52 2.61 21.44
N GLU A 390 -8.45 3.93 21.49
CA GLU A 390 -9.58 4.80 21.17
C GLU A 390 -9.96 4.70 19.68
N VAL A 391 -8.98 4.72 18.78
CA VAL A 391 -9.21 4.67 17.34
C VAL A 391 -9.80 3.32 16.91
N VAL A 392 -9.33 2.20 17.45
CA VAL A 392 -9.92 0.87 17.17
C VAL A 392 -11.34 0.78 17.73
N ALA A 393 -11.64 1.39 18.88
CA ALA A 393 -13.00 1.46 19.39
C ALA A 393 -13.94 2.27 18.48
N ILE A 394 -13.47 3.41 17.93
CA ILE A 394 -14.22 4.20 16.94
C ILE A 394 -14.46 3.37 15.66
N SER A 395 -13.41 2.70 15.15
CA SER A 395 -13.52 1.82 13.98
C SER A 395 -14.56 0.72 14.20
N LYS A 396 -14.52 0.05 15.35
CA LYS A 396 -15.49 -0.99 15.73
C LYS A 396 -16.91 -0.45 15.77
N ALA A 397 -17.13 0.73 16.35
CA ALA A 397 -18.44 1.37 16.38
C ALA A 397 -18.96 1.66 14.96
N GLY A 398 -18.10 2.12 14.03
CA GLY A 398 -18.48 2.34 12.65
C GLY A 398 -18.82 1.06 11.88
N LEU A 399 -18.08 -0.04 12.11
CA LEU A 399 -18.44 -1.36 11.54
C LEU A 399 -19.77 -1.88 12.11
N ALA A 400 -19.99 -1.75 13.41
CA ALA A 400 -21.27 -2.12 14.03
C ALA A 400 -22.44 -1.28 13.48
N ALA A 401 -22.22 0.01 13.17
CA ALA A 401 -23.22 0.90 12.58
C ALA A 401 -23.57 0.52 11.13
N ARG A 402 -22.62 -0.04 10.36
CA ARG A 402 -22.86 -0.55 9.01
C ARG A 402 -23.80 -1.76 8.98
N LYS A 403 -23.81 -2.59 10.04
CA LYS A 403 -24.73 -3.74 10.21
C LYS A 403 -24.75 -4.70 9.02
N ILE A 404 -23.59 -5.01 8.46
CA ILE A 404 -23.45 -5.94 7.33
C ILE A 404 -23.21 -7.34 7.88
N PRO A 405 -24.18 -8.26 7.82
CA PRO A 405 -24.02 -9.60 8.37
C PRO A 405 -23.19 -10.50 7.45
N GLY A 406 -22.56 -11.51 8.04
CA GLY A 406 -21.78 -12.54 7.33
C GLY A 406 -22.38 -13.93 7.46
N ALA A 407 -21.90 -14.87 6.63
CA ALA A 407 -22.23 -16.30 6.71
C ALA A 407 -23.74 -16.59 6.78
N GLY A 408 -24.54 -15.93 5.93
CA GLY A 408 -25.99 -16.11 5.90
C GLY A 408 -26.72 -15.60 7.15
N GLY A 409 -26.11 -14.68 7.91
CA GLY A 409 -26.70 -14.10 9.13
C GLY A 409 -26.19 -14.70 10.44
N LEU A 410 -25.28 -15.68 10.40
CA LEU A 410 -24.68 -16.27 11.59
C LEU A 410 -23.64 -15.36 12.25
N ILE A 411 -23.03 -14.46 11.47
CA ILE A 411 -22.13 -13.43 11.96
C ILE A 411 -22.91 -12.11 11.93
N PRO A 412 -23.06 -11.40 13.06
CA PRO A 412 -23.95 -10.25 13.16
C PRO A 412 -23.46 -9.06 12.33
N ASP A 413 -22.14 -8.82 12.30
CA ASP A 413 -21.52 -7.73 11.58
C ASP A 413 -20.04 -8.00 11.25
N GLU A 414 -19.38 -6.99 10.66
CA GLU A 414 -17.99 -7.05 10.22
C GLU A 414 -16.96 -6.80 11.36
N THR A 415 -17.40 -6.56 12.61
CA THR A 415 -16.50 -6.10 13.70
C THR A 415 -15.40 -7.09 14.08
N TYR A 416 -15.64 -8.38 13.91
CA TYR A 416 -14.69 -9.43 14.28
C TYR A 416 -13.39 -9.40 13.46
N PHE A 417 -13.38 -8.71 12.31
CA PHE A 417 -12.14 -8.48 11.55
C PHE A 417 -11.14 -7.60 12.32
N LEU A 418 -11.57 -6.88 13.35
CA LEU A 418 -10.71 -6.08 14.21
C LEU A 418 -10.09 -6.87 15.38
N ASN A 419 -10.50 -8.12 15.62
CA ASN A 419 -10.04 -8.91 16.78
C ASN A 419 -8.50 -8.99 16.87
N ALA A 420 -7.79 -9.10 15.73
CA ALA A 420 -6.33 -9.14 15.72
C ALA A 420 -5.67 -7.82 16.17
N LEU A 421 -6.37 -6.69 15.99
CA LEU A 421 -5.90 -5.37 16.45
C LEU A 421 -6.25 -5.17 17.92
N GLU A 422 -7.42 -5.64 18.36
CA GLU A 422 -7.81 -5.65 19.77
C GLU A 422 -6.83 -6.48 20.61
N GLU A 423 -6.41 -7.65 20.13
CA GLU A 423 -5.38 -8.48 20.78
C GLU A 423 -4.05 -7.72 20.93
N SER A 424 -3.62 -6.99 19.89
CA SER A 424 -2.42 -6.14 19.98
C SER A 424 -2.56 -5.01 21.01
N ILE A 425 -3.77 -4.43 21.12
CA ILE A 425 -4.06 -3.39 22.10
C ILE A 425 -4.11 -3.95 23.53
N ASP A 426 -4.64 -5.15 23.72
CA ASP A 426 -4.76 -5.76 25.05
C ASP A 426 -3.41 -6.25 25.57
N THR A 427 -2.58 -6.81 24.68
CA THR A 427 -1.23 -7.27 25.02
C THR A 427 -0.19 -6.14 25.03
N GLY A 428 -0.44 -5.05 24.31
CA GLY A 428 0.56 -4.02 24.04
C GLY A 428 1.64 -4.45 23.03
N HIS A 429 1.46 -5.60 22.38
CA HIS A 429 2.41 -6.20 21.45
C HIS A 429 1.86 -6.25 20.02
N VAL A 430 2.70 -5.89 19.05
CA VAL A 430 2.42 -5.98 17.61
C VAL A 430 3.23 -7.13 16.98
N PRO A 431 3.02 -7.49 15.70
CA PRO A 431 3.74 -8.62 15.09
C PRO A 431 5.26 -8.52 15.20
N ALA A 432 5.80 -7.31 15.08
CA ALA A 432 7.24 -7.08 15.29
C ALA A 432 7.72 -7.44 16.71
N ASP A 433 6.89 -7.25 17.75
CA ASP A 433 7.23 -7.67 19.12
C ASP A 433 7.27 -9.20 19.22
N GLU A 434 6.26 -9.88 18.70
CA GLU A 434 6.18 -11.35 18.67
C GLU A 434 7.38 -11.96 17.95
N LEU A 435 7.73 -11.42 16.78
CA LEU A 435 8.88 -11.86 16.00
C LEU A 435 10.21 -11.67 16.75
N LEU A 436 10.39 -10.53 17.43
CA LEU A 436 11.58 -10.27 18.23
C LEU A 436 11.66 -11.18 19.46
N GLU A 437 10.53 -11.43 20.13
CA GLU A 437 10.46 -12.35 21.27
C GLU A 437 10.84 -13.77 20.84
N LYS A 438 10.30 -14.26 19.72
CA LYS A 438 10.68 -15.57 19.17
C LYS A 438 12.15 -15.63 18.79
N TYR A 439 12.68 -14.59 18.13
CA TYR A 439 14.08 -14.51 17.75
C TYR A 439 15.02 -14.60 18.96
N HIS A 440 14.75 -13.83 20.02
CA HIS A 440 15.56 -13.84 21.24
C HIS A 440 15.30 -15.06 22.14
N GLY A 441 14.13 -15.69 22.03
CA GLY A 441 13.71 -16.85 22.80
C GLY A 441 13.80 -18.15 22.02
N ALA A 442 12.66 -18.64 21.52
CA ALA A 442 12.50 -19.97 20.95
C ALA A 442 13.44 -20.27 19.77
N TRP A 443 13.74 -19.27 18.95
CA TRP A 443 14.63 -19.39 17.79
C TRP A 443 16.10 -19.29 18.17
N LYS A 444 16.44 -18.76 19.36
CA LYS A 444 17.83 -18.62 19.84
C LYS A 444 18.74 -17.90 18.82
N GLY A 445 18.21 -16.90 18.11
CA GLY A 445 18.90 -16.15 17.06
C GLY A 445 18.87 -16.77 15.66
N ASP A 446 18.23 -17.94 15.47
CA ASP A 446 18.07 -18.58 14.15
C ASP A 446 16.87 -17.98 13.39
N LEU A 447 17.12 -16.95 12.58
CA LEU A 447 16.07 -16.27 11.83
C LEU A 447 15.40 -17.16 10.77
N SER A 448 16.06 -18.22 10.29
CA SER A 448 15.50 -19.12 9.26
C SER A 448 14.18 -19.79 9.70
N ARG A 449 13.91 -19.83 11.02
CA ARG A 449 12.66 -20.32 11.60
C ARG A 449 11.43 -19.52 11.17
N ILE A 450 11.59 -18.24 10.84
CA ILE A 450 10.49 -17.35 10.42
C ILE A 450 9.74 -17.93 9.21
N TYR A 451 10.45 -18.50 8.24
CA TYR A 451 9.86 -19.08 7.02
C TYR A 451 9.01 -20.32 7.31
N GLY A 452 9.36 -21.09 8.34
CA GLY A 452 8.61 -22.26 8.75
C GLY A 452 7.30 -21.90 9.46
N GLU A 453 7.32 -20.82 10.25
CA GLU A 453 6.22 -20.45 11.14
C GLU A 453 5.27 -19.37 10.59
N TYR A 454 5.73 -18.50 9.67
CA TYR A 454 4.97 -17.31 9.22
C TYR A 454 4.64 -17.28 7.72
N SER A 455 5.03 -18.29 6.96
CA SER A 455 4.62 -18.40 5.55
C SER A 455 3.12 -18.71 5.41
N TYR A 456 2.51 -18.22 4.33
CA TYR A 456 1.09 -18.45 4.01
C TYR A 456 0.75 -19.91 3.70
#